data_AF-A0A327NG37-F1
#
_entry.id   AF-A0A327NG37-F1
#
_cell.length_a   1.000
_cell.length_b   1.000
_cell.length_c   1.000
_cell.angle_alpha   90.00
_cell.angle_beta   90.00
_cell.angle_gamma   90.00
#
_symmetry.space_group_name_H-M   'P 1'
#
loop_
_entity.id
_entity.type
_entity.pdbx_description
1 polymer ?
#
loop_
_entity_poly.entity_id
_entity_poly.type
_entity_poly.pdbx_seq_one_letter_code
_entity_poly.pdbx_strand_id
1 'polypeptide(L)'
;MPGLVDGTLATLAANSVLRVDMGSLLAAGSGINITYSSTNTTGPLQVLVSSSATSGYTNIAQLPGSTSPTTYFLTLPVGAQYIQLVSSVTPYSVDAVTRSIYQCVTPISTSCPAGQVSTSYQNGAQSANGAGGTVSNAPNATGTPDGTVAALSAASSLTLTLASTTIAAGTPLYVSYSSTNVTAPLQVLVATSAAGPYVNIGQLPGSTSQVTNQIILPLNARYVQLTTTGTAFSVDAVTYPIYTCVTLPNPSCPPGQRSVSFDVGTQSAGTFTGTVSNGTNMTGTPDGAVGTLAVNSASRWTWVRP
;
A
#
# COMPACT_ATOMS: atom_id res chain seq x y z
N MET A 1 -0.39 21.08 -3.33
CA MET A 1 -0.22 19.61 -3.28
C MET A 1 0.99 19.29 -4.14
N PRO A 2 2.04 18.63 -3.64
CA PRO A 2 3.19 18.28 -4.47
C PRO A 2 2.77 17.34 -5.61
N GLY A 3 3.24 17.61 -6.83
CA GLY A 3 2.91 16.85 -8.03
C GLY A 3 3.44 15.43 -7.95
N LEU A 4 2.56 14.47 -8.19
CA LEU A 4 2.89 13.04 -8.28
C LEU A 4 3.45 12.75 -9.68
N VAL A 5 4.20 11.65 -9.80
CA VAL A 5 4.49 11.01 -11.09
C VAL A 5 3.17 10.48 -11.65
N ASP A 6 2.56 11.23 -12.57
CA ASP A 6 1.28 10.88 -13.21
C ASP A 6 1.46 10.21 -14.58
N GLY A 7 2.72 10.02 -15.01
CA GLY A 7 3.08 9.46 -16.30
C GLY A 7 2.99 10.47 -17.45
N THR A 8 2.63 11.72 -17.17
CA THR A 8 2.67 12.83 -18.11
C THR A 8 3.93 13.66 -17.88
N LEU A 9 4.75 13.80 -18.92
CA LEU A 9 6.04 14.45 -18.80
C LEU A 9 5.91 15.95 -19.08
N ALA A 10 6.36 16.79 -18.16
CA ALA A 10 6.58 18.20 -18.44
C ALA A 10 7.82 18.32 -19.36
N THR A 11 7.61 18.79 -20.58
CA THR A 11 8.72 19.02 -21.53
C THR A 11 9.37 20.36 -21.23
N LEU A 12 10.64 20.33 -20.86
CA LEU A 12 11.50 21.48 -20.68
C LEU A 12 12.41 21.61 -21.89
N ALA A 13 12.08 22.52 -22.81
CA ALA A 13 12.93 22.78 -23.97
C ALA A 13 14.31 23.33 -23.54
N ALA A 14 15.26 23.33 -24.47
CA ALA A 14 16.53 24.02 -24.26
C ALA A 14 16.28 25.51 -23.90
N ASN A 15 17.14 26.08 -23.07
CA ASN A 15 17.08 27.47 -22.57
C ASN A 15 15.77 27.81 -21.84
N SER A 16 15.12 26.80 -21.25
CA SER A 16 13.82 26.98 -20.57
C SER A 16 13.93 26.76 -19.07
N VAL A 17 12.90 27.26 -18.38
CA VAL A 17 12.78 27.21 -16.93
C VAL A 17 11.44 26.60 -16.54
N LEU A 18 11.48 25.62 -15.63
CA LEU A 18 10.30 25.09 -14.95
C LEU A 18 10.36 25.49 -13.47
N ARG A 19 9.29 26.07 -12.94
CA ARG A 19 9.16 26.42 -11.52
C ARG A 19 8.09 25.56 -10.87
N VAL A 20 8.44 24.98 -9.73
CA VAL A 20 7.58 24.11 -8.93
C VAL A 20 7.41 24.73 -7.55
N ASP A 21 6.15 24.96 -7.14
CA ASP A 21 5.81 25.38 -5.78
C ASP A 21 5.52 24.13 -4.92
N MET A 22 6.30 23.95 -3.85
CA MET A 22 6.13 22.85 -2.91
C MET A 22 4.93 23.05 -1.96
N GLY A 23 4.23 24.18 -2.08
CA GLY A 23 3.02 24.57 -1.35
C GLY A 23 3.28 25.11 0.07
N SER A 24 4.47 24.86 0.62
CA SER A 24 4.91 25.35 1.92
C SER A 24 6.43 25.39 1.98
N LEU A 25 6.98 26.27 2.82
CA LEU A 25 8.42 26.32 3.09
C LEU A 25 8.93 24.98 3.64
N LEU A 26 9.92 24.40 2.97
CA LEU A 26 10.68 23.24 3.44
C LEU A 26 11.86 23.72 4.26
N ALA A 27 12.16 23.04 5.37
CA ALA A 27 13.34 23.33 6.16
C ALA A 27 14.62 22.88 5.42
N ALA A 28 15.75 23.53 5.71
CA ALA A 28 17.06 23.02 5.33
C ALA A 28 17.24 21.59 5.86
N GLY A 29 17.93 20.74 5.10
CA GLY A 29 18.06 19.30 5.38
C GLY A 29 16.92 18.44 4.84
N SER A 30 15.83 19.02 4.32
CA SER A 30 14.76 18.24 3.69
C SER A 30 15.26 17.59 2.40
N GLY A 31 14.89 16.33 2.17
CA GLY A 31 15.19 15.60 0.95
C GLY A 31 14.15 15.83 -0.14
N ILE A 32 14.61 16.06 -1.36
CA ILE A 32 13.79 16.13 -2.57
C ILE A 32 14.27 15.10 -3.60
N ASN A 33 13.34 14.54 -4.36
CA ASN A 33 13.63 13.65 -5.49
C ASN A 33 13.14 14.30 -6.78
N ILE A 34 13.99 14.28 -7.81
CA ILE A 34 13.66 14.79 -9.14
C ILE A 34 13.74 13.61 -10.11
N THR A 35 12.62 13.25 -10.73
CA THR A 35 12.55 12.22 -11.76
C THR A 35 12.51 12.89 -13.13
N TYR A 36 13.49 12.55 -13.99
CA TYR A 36 13.66 13.17 -15.29
C TYR A 36 14.30 12.23 -16.32
N SER A 37 14.18 12.59 -17.60
CA SER A 37 15.03 12.13 -18.69
C SER A 37 15.42 13.31 -19.58
N SER A 38 16.32 13.09 -20.52
CA SER A 38 16.84 14.11 -21.44
C SER A 38 17.05 13.54 -22.82
N THR A 39 17.09 14.40 -23.83
CA THR A 39 17.31 13.95 -25.22
C THR A 39 18.76 13.58 -25.51
N ASN A 40 19.72 14.04 -24.70
CA ASN A 40 21.15 13.72 -24.77
C ASN A 40 21.84 14.02 -23.42
N THR A 41 23.15 13.83 -23.34
CA THR A 41 23.94 14.00 -22.10
C THR A 41 24.83 15.25 -22.12
N THR A 42 24.60 16.20 -23.03
CA THR A 42 25.57 17.28 -23.35
C THR A 42 25.56 18.43 -22.35
N GLY A 43 24.41 18.81 -21.80
CA GLY A 43 24.26 19.90 -20.83
C GLY A 43 23.48 19.44 -19.60
N PRO A 44 23.90 19.81 -18.37
CA PRO A 44 23.21 19.39 -17.15
C PRO A 44 21.91 20.17 -16.92
N LEU A 45 21.01 19.57 -16.14
CA LEU A 45 19.83 20.23 -15.59
C LEU A 45 20.24 20.94 -14.30
N GLN A 46 20.12 22.25 -14.26
CA GLN A 46 20.42 23.02 -13.05
C GLN A 46 19.22 23.02 -12.12
N VAL A 47 19.46 22.81 -10.82
CA VAL A 47 18.44 22.86 -9.78
C VAL A 47 18.72 24.08 -8.91
N LEU A 48 17.78 25.01 -8.87
CA LEU A 48 17.83 26.18 -8.02
C LEU A 48 16.65 26.18 -7.06
N VAL A 49 16.83 26.78 -5.89
CA VAL A 49 15.78 26.84 -4.85
C VAL A 49 15.63 28.23 -4.27
N SER A 50 14.41 28.59 -3.86
CA SER A 50 14.09 29.86 -3.21
C SER A 50 12.94 29.71 -2.21
N SER A 51 12.89 30.58 -1.20
CA SER A 51 11.71 30.79 -0.35
C SER A 51 10.71 31.78 -0.95
N SER A 52 11.05 32.43 -2.07
CA SER A 52 10.21 33.40 -2.79
C SER A 52 9.95 32.95 -4.22
N ALA A 53 8.72 33.14 -4.70
CA ALA A 53 8.31 32.75 -6.04
C ALA A 53 9.09 33.49 -7.15
N THR A 54 9.53 34.72 -6.87
CA THR A 54 9.97 35.68 -7.90
C THR A 54 11.46 35.99 -7.89
N SER A 55 12.18 35.74 -6.80
CA SER A 55 13.60 36.12 -6.67
C SER A 55 14.33 35.21 -5.67
N GLY A 56 15.66 35.35 -5.59
CA GLY A 56 16.48 34.66 -4.59
C GLY A 56 16.80 33.20 -4.89
N TYR A 57 16.69 32.77 -6.16
CA TYR A 57 17.03 31.41 -6.56
C TYR A 57 18.53 31.16 -6.43
N THR A 58 18.88 30.20 -5.57
CA THR A 58 20.26 29.75 -5.36
C THR A 58 20.45 28.41 -6.05
N ASN A 59 21.49 28.27 -6.88
CA ASN A 59 21.84 26.98 -7.48
C ASN A 59 22.38 26.04 -6.41
N ILE A 60 21.79 24.84 -6.32
CA ILE A 60 22.15 23.84 -5.32
C ILE A 60 22.69 22.55 -5.94
N ALA A 61 22.46 22.31 -7.23
CA ALA A 61 22.92 21.11 -7.90
C ALA A 61 22.93 21.25 -9.43
N GLN A 62 23.77 20.43 -10.06
CA GLN A 62 23.73 20.16 -11.49
C GLN A 62 23.52 18.66 -11.70
N LEU A 63 22.40 18.30 -12.31
CA LEU A 63 22.02 16.92 -12.57
C LEU A 63 22.50 16.52 -13.97
N PRO A 64 23.24 15.41 -14.12
CA PRO A 64 23.72 14.97 -15.43
C PRO A 64 22.54 14.62 -16.34
N GLY A 65 22.69 14.86 -17.65
CA GLY A 65 21.74 14.34 -18.64
C GLY A 65 21.73 12.81 -18.63
N SER A 66 20.53 12.23 -18.73
CA SER A 66 20.29 10.80 -18.88
C SER A 66 19.22 10.57 -19.95
N THR A 67 19.50 9.76 -20.96
CA THR A 67 18.51 9.41 -22.01
C THR A 67 17.51 8.36 -21.54
N SER A 68 17.72 7.76 -20.37
CA SER A 68 16.76 6.91 -19.68
C SER A 68 16.15 7.65 -18.49
N PRO A 69 14.89 7.33 -18.10
CA PRO A 69 14.30 7.86 -16.88
C PRO A 69 15.21 7.60 -15.67
N THR A 70 15.45 8.63 -14.87
CA THR A 70 16.33 8.58 -13.70
C THR A 70 15.77 9.46 -12.60
N THR A 71 15.90 9.00 -11.36
CA THR A 71 15.55 9.79 -10.16
C THR A 71 16.83 10.18 -9.44
N TYR A 72 16.98 11.48 -9.17
CA TYR A 72 18.10 12.02 -8.41
C TYR A 72 17.63 12.58 -7.07
N PHE A 73 18.30 12.17 -5.99
CA PHE A 73 18.03 12.66 -4.64
C PHE A 73 18.94 13.84 -4.30
N LEU A 74 18.34 14.91 -3.75
CA LEU A 74 19.05 16.09 -3.27
C LEU A 74 18.58 16.45 -1.85
N THR A 75 19.52 16.87 -1.01
CA THR A 75 19.22 17.48 0.29
C THR A 75 19.26 18.99 0.16
N LEU A 76 18.20 19.67 0.61
CA LEU A 76 18.14 21.13 0.57
C LEU A 76 19.19 21.76 1.50
N PRO A 77 20.12 22.58 0.99
CA PRO A 77 21.12 23.25 1.85
C PRO A 77 20.53 24.44 2.62
N VAL A 78 19.38 24.97 2.16
CA VAL A 78 18.67 26.11 2.74
C VAL A 78 17.17 25.85 2.72
N GLY A 79 16.41 26.57 3.55
CA GLY A 79 14.95 26.48 3.52
C GLY A 79 14.39 27.02 2.20
N ALA A 80 13.50 26.27 1.56
CA ALA A 80 12.96 26.62 0.25
C ALA A 80 11.51 26.16 0.05
N GLN A 81 10.72 26.95 -0.66
CA GLN A 81 9.37 26.58 -1.09
C GLN A 81 9.30 26.34 -2.59
N TYR A 82 10.10 27.07 -3.37
CA TYR A 82 10.09 27.03 -4.83
C TYR A 82 11.35 26.34 -5.34
N ILE A 83 11.17 25.39 -6.25
CA ILE A 83 12.25 24.68 -6.95
C ILE A 83 12.19 25.10 -8.42
N GLN A 84 13.33 25.53 -8.95
CA GLN A 84 13.47 25.94 -10.33
C GLN A 84 14.44 25.00 -11.05
N LEU A 85 13.96 24.36 -12.11
CA LEU A 85 14.74 23.51 -13.00
C LEU A 85 15.07 24.32 -14.25
N VAL A 86 16.35 24.44 -14.58
CA VAL A 86 16.82 25.25 -15.72
C VAL A 86 17.60 24.37 -16.67
N SER A 87 17.13 24.32 -17.92
CA SER A 87 17.87 23.76 -19.04
C SER A 87 18.56 24.89 -19.80
N SER A 88 19.78 24.63 -20.26
CA SER A 88 20.51 25.50 -21.19
C SER A 88 20.52 24.89 -22.59
N VAL A 89 21.29 23.82 -22.80
CA VAL A 89 21.52 23.27 -24.15
C VAL A 89 20.69 22.01 -24.42
N THR A 90 20.43 21.20 -23.39
CA THR A 90 19.79 19.88 -23.53
C THR A 90 18.32 19.95 -23.11
N PRO A 91 17.36 19.62 -23.98
CA PRO A 91 15.97 19.44 -23.58
C PRO A 91 15.79 18.29 -22.57
N TYR A 92 14.94 18.52 -21.58
CA TYR A 92 14.59 17.57 -20.53
C TYR A 92 13.10 17.25 -20.53
N SER A 93 12.75 16.05 -20.13
CA SER A 93 11.40 15.65 -19.76
C SER A 93 11.39 15.43 -18.25
N VAL A 94 10.73 16.31 -17.52
CA VAL A 94 10.60 16.22 -16.06
C VAL A 94 9.27 15.56 -15.74
N ASP A 95 9.34 14.47 -14.99
CA ASP A 95 8.16 13.71 -14.58
C ASP A 95 7.63 14.25 -13.24
N ALA A 96 8.50 14.36 -12.23
CA ALA A 96 8.09 14.89 -10.93
C ALA A 96 9.23 15.51 -10.11
N VAL A 97 8.85 16.43 -9.22
CA VAL A 97 9.68 16.91 -8.11
C VAL A 97 8.93 16.64 -6.81
N THR A 98 9.43 15.70 -6.03
CA THR A 98 8.77 15.19 -4.81
C THR A 98 9.62 15.44 -3.57
N ARG A 99 9.01 15.39 -2.39
CA ARG A 99 9.69 15.47 -1.09
C ARG A 99 9.33 14.29 -0.22
N SER A 100 10.29 13.79 0.56
CA SER A 100 9.98 12.80 1.59
C SER A 100 9.32 13.48 2.79
N ILE A 101 8.13 13.02 3.18
CA ILE A 101 7.49 13.42 4.43
C ILE A 101 7.74 12.29 5.43
N TYR A 102 8.45 12.62 6.51
CA TYR A 102 8.68 11.67 7.61
C TYR A 102 7.64 11.93 8.69
N GLN A 103 6.86 10.89 9.01
CA GLN A 103 5.90 10.93 10.11
C GLN A 103 6.19 9.77 11.05
N CYS A 104 6.39 10.08 12.33
CA CYS A 104 6.46 9.05 13.35
C CYS A 104 5.06 8.48 13.53
N VAL A 105 4.89 7.22 13.15
CA VAL A 105 3.65 6.46 13.39
C VAL A 105 3.95 5.43 14.47
N THR A 106 3.22 5.49 15.57
CA THR A 106 3.30 4.46 16.60
C THR A 106 2.67 3.19 16.02
N PRO A 107 3.39 2.07 15.93
CA PRO A 107 2.78 0.80 15.56
C PRO A 107 1.61 0.51 16.51
N ILE A 108 0.59 -0.20 16.03
CA ILE A 108 -0.55 -0.57 16.89
C ILE A 108 -0.01 -1.27 18.13
N SER A 109 -0.22 -0.66 19.31
CA SER A 109 0.23 -1.23 20.58
C SER A 109 -0.53 -2.53 20.83
N THR A 110 0.20 -3.65 20.85
CA THR A 110 -0.29 -5.01 21.08
C THR A 110 -0.36 -5.37 22.56
N SER A 111 -0.26 -4.38 23.46
CA SER A 111 -0.31 -4.61 24.90
C SER A 111 -1.74 -4.93 25.34
N CYS A 112 -2.00 -6.22 25.59
CA CYS A 112 -3.25 -6.65 26.18
C CYS A 112 -3.21 -6.53 27.72
N PRO A 113 -4.37 -6.35 28.39
CA PRO A 113 -4.49 -6.48 29.84
C PRO A 113 -3.93 -7.82 30.36
N ALA A 114 -3.51 -7.86 31.63
CA ALA A 114 -3.03 -9.08 32.27
C ALA A 114 -4.05 -10.22 32.14
N GLY A 115 -3.59 -11.42 31.80
CA GLY A 115 -4.44 -12.59 31.55
C GLY A 115 -5.04 -12.67 30.14
N GLN A 116 -4.71 -11.72 29.25
CA GLN A 116 -5.09 -11.77 27.83
C GLN A 116 -3.84 -11.88 26.94
N VAL A 117 -4.00 -12.52 25.79
CA VAL A 117 -2.99 -12.58 24.73
C VAL A 117 -3.49 -11.82 23.51
N SER A 118 -2.58 -11.11 22.84
CA SER A 118 -2.88 -10.44 21.57
C SER A 118 -2.88 -11.48 20.46
N THR A 119 -3.97 -11.55 19.70
CA THR A 119 -4.05 -12.30 18.46
C THR A 119 -4.37 -11.35 17.31
N SER A 120 -3.90 -11.68 16.11
CA SER A 120 -4.12 -10.88 14.91
C SER A 120 -4.64 -11.73 13.77
N TYR A 121 -5.53 -11.17 12.96
CA TYR A 121 -5.97 -11.76 11.70
C TYR A 121 -6.11 -10.68 10.63
N GLN A 122 -5.98 -11.09 9.35
CA GLN A 122 -6.17 -10.19 8.23
C GLN A 122 -7.65 -9.91 8.02
N ASN A 123 -8.02 -8.64 7.97
CA ASN A 123 -9.33 -8.21 7.55
C ASN A 123 -9.27 -7.60 6.15
N GLY A 124 -10.22 -7.98 5.30
CA GLY A 124 -10.36 -7.45 3.96
C GLY A 124 -11.09 -6.12 3.90
N ALA A 125 -10.98 -5.45 2.76
CA ALA A 125 -11.88 -4.36 2.43
C ALA A 125 -13.34 -4.83 2.49
N GLN A 126 -14.22 -3.99 3.05
CA GLN A 126 -15.61 -4.34 3.33
C GLN A 126 -16.54 -4.11 2.13
N SER A 127 -16.22 -3.14 1.26
CA SER A 127 -17.03 -2.82 0.10
C SER A 127 -16.25 -2.03 -0.95
N ALA A 128 -16.68 -2.13 -2.21
CA ALA A 128 -16.31 -1.19 -3.26
C ALA A 128 -17.22 0.04 -3.18
N ASN A 129 -16.62 1.22 -3.01
CA ASN A 129 -17.31 2.47 -2.70
C ASN A 129 -17.29 3.48 -3.86
N GLY A 130 -16.72 3.10 -5.00
CA GLY A 130 -16.72 3.93 -6.20
C GLY A 130 -15.63 3.51 -7.18
N ALA A 131 -15.84 3.82 -8.44
CA ALA A 131 -14.86 3.65 -9.49
C ALA A 131 -14.81 4.89 -10.38
N GLY A 132 -13.62 5.25 -10.84
CA GLY A 132 -13.41 6.21 -11.92
C GLY A 132 -12.81 5.48 -13.13
N GLY A 133 -13.19 5.89 -14.34
CA GLY A 133 -12.75 5.20 -15.56
C GLY A 133 -13.46 3.86 -15.76
N THR A 134 -12.75 2.86 -16.29
CA THR A 134 -13.30 1.53 -16.60
C THR A 134 -12.79 0.51 -15.59
N VAL A 135 -13.66 0.15 -14.63
CA VAL A 135 -13.44 -0.91 -13.66
C VAL A 135 -14.51 -1.97 -13.81
N SER A 136 -14.11 -3.23 -13.93
CA SER A 136 -15.01 -4.39 -13.99
C SER A 136 -14.84 -5.26 -12.75
N ASN A 137 -15.96 -5.84 -12.31
CA ASN A 137 -16.02 -6.71 -11.12
C ASN A 137 -15.40 -6.09 -9.86
N ALA A 138 -15.65 -4.79 -9.63
CA ALA A 138 -15.14 -4.06 -8.46
C ALA A 138 -15.35 -4.77 -7.10
N PRO A 139 -16.49 -5.47 -6.84
CA PRO A 139 -16.67 -6.22 -5.61
C PRO A 139 -15.67 -7.36 -5.38
N ASN A 140 -15.03 -7.88 -6.44
CA ASN A 140 -14.03 -8.94 -6.30
C ASN A 140 -12.75 -8.47 -5.58
N ALA A 141 -12.50 -7.16 -5.47
CA ALA A 141 -11.37 -6.62 -4.70
C ALA A 141 -11.66 -6.50 -3.18
N THR A 142 -12.77 -7.06 -2.70
CA THR A 142 -13.21 -6.98 -1.29
C THR A 142 -13.00 -8.32 -0.60
N GLY A 143 -12.95 -8.32 0.73
CA GLY A 143 -12.65 -9.51 1.52
C GLY A 143 -11.17 -9.89 1.49
N THR A 144 -10.88 -11.14 1.84
CA THR A 144 -9.52 -11.70 1.84
C THR A 144 -9.14 -12.19 0.44
N PRO A 145 -7.84 -12.23 0.09
CA PRO A 145 -7.38 -12.75 -1.20
C PRO A 145 -7.97 -14.13 -1.48
N ASP A 146 -8.70 -14.26 -2.59
CA ASP A 146 -9.36 -15.50 -3.00
C ASP A 146 -9.07 -15.88 -4.46
N GLY A 147 -8.32 -15.02 -5.17
CA GLY A 147 -7.93 -15.22 -6.57
C GLY A 147 -8.97 -14.70 -7.57
N THR A 148 -10.12 -14.22 -7.11
CA THR A 148 -11.03 -13.45 -7.95
C THR A 148 -10.58 -12.00 -7.99
N VAL A 149 -10.63 -11.36 -9.16
CA VAL A 149 -10.02 -10.04 -9.34
C VAL A 149 -11.01 -9.01 -9.86
N ALA A 150 -10.87 -7.77 -9.38
CA ALA A 150 -11.38 -6.58 -10.02
C ALA A 150 -10.37 -6.13 -11.08
N ALA A 151 -10.83 -5.91 -12.31
CA ALA A 151 -9.97 -5.43 -13.39
C ALA A 151 -10.14 -3.93 -13.55
N LEU A 152 -9.03 -3.20 -13.37
CA LEU A 152 -8.90 -1.76 -13.58
C LEU A 152 -8.16 -1.56 -14.90
N SER A 153 -8.78 -0.87 -15.87
CA SER A 153 -8.06 -0.48 -17.08
C SER A 153 -6.97 0.55 -16.76
N ALA A 154 -6.15 0.91 -17.76
CA ALA A 154 -5.32 2.11 -17.65
C ALA A 154 -6.21 3.34 -17.36
N ALA A 155 -5.64 4.36 -16.71
CA ALA A 155 -6.30 5.60 -16.31
C ALA A 155 -7.62 5.42 -15.52
N SER A 156 -7.67 4.45 -14.62
CA SER A 156 -8.86 4.12 -13.80
C SER A 156 -8.55 4.18 -12.32
N SER A 157 -9.59 4.32 -11.50
CA SER A 157 -9.48 4.25 -10.05
C SER A 157 -10.55 3.35 -9.45
N LEU A 158 -10.19 2.64 -8.39
CA LEU A 158 -11.10 1.85 -7.57
C LEU A 158 -10.99 2.30 -6.12
N THR A 159 -12.11 2.71 -5.54
CA THR A 159 -12.20 3.09 -4.14
C THR A 159 -12.83 1.97 -3.33
N LEU A 160 -12.15 1.55 -2.26
CA LEU A 160 -12.60 0.51 -1.34
C LEU A 160 -12.76 1.09 0.07
N THR A 161 -13.80 0.64 0.78
CA THR A 161 -13.96 0.88 2.21
C THR A 161 -13.18 -0.18 2.97
N LEU A 162 -12.16 0.21 3.74
CA LEU A 162 -11.36 -0.73 4.52
C LEU A 162 -12.08 -1.16 5.80
N ALA A 163 -12.75 -0.22 6.47
CA ALA A 163 -13.31 -0.43 7.79
C ALA A 163 -14.57 0.44 8.04
N SER A 164 -15.39 0.01 9.00
CA SER A 164 -16.53 0.79 9.49
C SER A 164 -16.06 2.01 10.28
N THR A 165 -14.89 1.92 10.92
CA THR A 165 -14.21 2.99 11.65
C THR A 165 -12.84 3.30 11.03
N THR A 166 -12.20 4.38 11.46
CA THR A 166 -10.88 4.75 10.97
C THR A 166 -9.80 3.80 11.48
N ILE A 167 -8.96 3.30 10.59
CA ILE A 167 -7.75 2.54 10.89
C ILE A 167 -6.64 3.52 11.23
N ALA A 168 -5.87 3.21 12.27
CA ALA A 168 -4.78 4.06 12.74
C ALA A 168 -3.59 4.07 11.75
N ALA A 169 -2.88 5.20 11.69
CA ALA A 169 -1.56 5.29 11.09
C ALA A 169 -0.61 4.25 11.71
N GLY A 170 0.39 3.79 10.95
CA GLY A 170 1.31 2.71 11.34
C GLY A 170 0.80 1.31 11.03
N THR A 171 -0.46 1.17 10.65
CA THR A 171 -1.02 -0.12 10.20
C THR A 171 -0.51 -0.47 8.81
N PRO A 172 0.03 -1.68 8.56
CA PRO A 172 0.35 -2.12 7.22
C PRO A 172 -0.91 -2.47 6.44
N LEU A 173 -1.05 -1.92 5.24
CA LEU A 173 -1.98 -2.41 4.22
C LEU A 173 -1.23 -3.38 3.31
N TYR A 174 -1.87 -4.49 3.00
CA TYR A 174 -1.39 -5.48 2.05
C TYR A 174 -2.30 -5.48 0.84
N VAL A 175 -1.74 -5.24 -0.34
CA VAL A 175 -2.48 -5.21 -1.60
C VAL A 175 -2.05 -6.42 -2.43
N SER A 176 -3.00 -7.29 -2.71
CA SER A 176 -2.82 -8.44 -3.60
C SER A 176 -3.26 -8.07 -5.01
N TYR A 177 -2.35 -8.12 -5.98
CA TYR A 177 -2.62 -7.69 -7.34
C TYR A 177 -1.67 -8.34 -8.37
N SER A 178 -2.02 -8.16 -9.64
CA SER A 178 -1.15 -8.33 -10.80
C SER A 178 -1.43 -7.22 -11.80
N SER A 179 -0.66 -7.16 -12.88
CA SER A 179 -0.71 -6.12 -13.90
C SER A 179 -0.33 -6.66 -15.26
N THR A 180 -0.75 -5.98 -16.33
CA THR A 180 -0.47 -6.44 -17.70
C THR A 180 0.99 -6.24 -18.12
N ASN A 181 1.73 -5.34 -17.45
CA ASN A 181 3.16 -5.10 -17.66
C ASN A 181 3.75 -4.39 -16.43
N VAL A 182 5.05 -4.06 -16.46
CA VAL A 182 5.76 -3.42 -15.33
C VAL A 182 6.07 -1.93 -15.56
N THR A 183 5.42 -1.31 -16.56
CA THR A 183 5.80 0.02 -17.07
C THR A 183 5.31 1.17 -16.18
N ALA A 184 4.10 1.08 -15.62
CA ALA A 184 3.54 2.08 -14.72
C ALA A 184 3.10 1.44 -13.39
N PRO A 185 3.40 2.05 -12.24
CA PRO A 185 3.03 1.50 -10.94
C PRO A 185 1.56 1.75 -10.61
N LEU A 186 1.03 0.98 -9.66
CA LEU A 186 -0.27 1.23 -9.04
C LEU A 186 -0.10 2.28 -7.94
N GLN A 187 -0.85 3.38 -8.04
CA GLN A 187 -0.86 4.39 -6.98
C GLN A 187 -1.83 3.99 -5.86
N VAL A 188 -1.39 4.13 -4.61
CA VAL A 188 -2.22 3.86 -3.43
C VAL A 188 -2.49 5.18 -2.72
N LEU A 189 -3.76 5.56 -2.64
CA LEU A 189 -4.21 6.75 -1.94
C LEU A 189 -5.15 6.35 -0.80
N VAL A 190 -5.21 7.15 0.27
CA VAL A 190 -6.10 6.88 1.40
C VAL A 190 -6.84 8.13 1.86
N ALA A 191 -8.01 7.94 2.46
CA ALA A 191 -8.83 9.01 3.03
C ALA A 191 -9.58 8.53 4.27
N THR A 192 -10.02 9.46 5.11
CA THR A 192 -10.92 9.20 6.25
C THR A 192 -12.41 9.33 5.88
N SER A 193 -12.70 10.00 4.76
CA SER A 193 -14.04 10.21 4.20
C SER A 193 -14.12 9.67 2.78
N ALA A 194 -15.28 9.13 2.39
CA ALA A 194 -15.51 8.62 1.03
C ALA A 194 -15.34 9.71 -0.04
N ALA A 195 -15.71 10.95 0.30
CA ALA A 195 -15.58 12.12 -0.57
C ALA A 195 -14.15 12.68 -0.64
N GLY A 196 -13.20 12.11 0.11
CA GLY A 196 -11.84 12.61 0.21
C GLY A 196 -11.64 13.71 1.27
N PRO A 197 -10.52 14.44 1.22
CA PRO A 197 -9.47 14.34 0.21
C PRO A 197 -8.70 13.02 0.28
N TYR A 198 -8.37 12.45 -0.88
CA TYR A 198 -7.48 11.29 -0.98
C TYR A 198 -6.02 11.74 -1.01
N VAL A 199 -5.21 11.14 -0.14
CA VAL A 199 -3.77 11.42 -0.02
C VAL A 199 -3.01 10.21 -0.56
N ASN A 200 -2.15 10.41 -1.54
CA ASN A 200 -1.25 9.37 -2.02
C ASN A 200 -0.23 9.00 -0.94
N ILE A 201 -0.14 7.72 -0.61
CA ILE A 201 0.75 7.17 0.43
C ILE A 201 1.88 6.33 -0.15
N GLY A 202 1.90 6.16 -1.47
CA GLY A 202 2.98 5.57 -2.23
C GLY A 202 2.48 4.81 -3.44
N GLN A 203 3.38 4.00 -4.00
CA GLN A 203 3.20 3.32 -5.27
C GLN A 203 3.67 1.88 -5.14
N LEU A 204 2.96 0.96 -5.81
CA LEU A 204 3.29 -0.44 -5.86
C LEU A 204 3.77 -0.78 -7.29
N PRO A 205 4.95 -1.41 -7.45
CA PRO A 205 5.50 -1.70 -8.77
C PRO A 205 4.59 -2.64 -9.56
N GLY A 206 4.52 -2.50 -10.88
CA GLY A 206 3.84 -3.47 -11.72
C GLY A 206 4.47 -4.86 -11.59
N SER A 207 3.64 -5.90 -11.61
CA SER A 207 4.03 -7.31 -11.63
C SER A 207 3.11 -8.09 -12.56
N THR A 208 3.66 -8.86 -13.49
CA THR A 208 2.86 -9.73 -14.39
C THR A 208 2.38 -11.02 -13.72
N SER A 209 2.83 -11.29 -12.50
CA SER A 209 2.36 -12.39 -11.65
C SER A 209 1.60 -11.84 -10.44
N GLN A 210 0.72 -12.66 -9.85
CA GLN A 210 0.05 -12.35 -8.59
C GLN A 210 1.09 -12.10 -7.50
N VAL A 211 1.04 -10.93 -6.86
CA VAL A 211 1.93 -10.54 -5.75
C VAL A 211 1.13 -9.85 -4.66
N THR A 212 1.62 -9.94 -3.43
CA THR A 212 1.13 -9.15 -2.30
C THR A 212 2.23 -8.22 -1.84
N ASN A 213 2.01 -6.91 -1.99
CA ASN A 213 2.93 -5.90 -1.49
C ASN A 213 2.34 -5.13 -0.31
N GLN A 214 3.23 -4.68 0.57
CA GLN A 214 2.88 -3.96 1.78
C GLN A 214 3.13 -2.46 1.61
N ILE A 215 2.23 -1.64 2.15
CA ILE A 215 2.44 -0.22 2.36
C ILE A 215 1.99 0.17 3.78
N ILE A 216 2.82 0.92 4.51
CA ILE A 216 2.48 1.35 5.88
C ILE A 216 1.66 2.63 5.80
N LEU A 217 0.53 2.68 6.50
CA LEU A 217 -0.28 3.89 6.59
C LEU A 217 0.49 5.02 7.27
N PRO A 218 0.77 6.15 6.59
CA PRO A 218 1.38 7.31 7.23
C PRO A 218 0.35 8.12 8.05
N LEU A 219 -0.94 8.03 7.69
CA LEU A 219 -2.05 8.71 8.35
C LEU A 219 -3.22 7.76 8.58
N ASN A 220 -4.15 8.16 9.46
CA ASN A 220 -5.37 7.39 9.71
C ASN A 220 -6.20 7.27 8.42
N ALA A 221 -6.72 6.09 8.13
CA ALA A 221 -7.44 5.82 6.88
C ALA A 221 -8.70 5.00 7.14
N ARG A 222 -9.75 5.27 6.38
CA ARG A 222 -10.96 4.44 6.32
C ARG A 222 -11.22 3.91 4.91
N TYR A 223 -10.78 4.66 3.92
CA TYR A 223 -10.92 4.35 2.51
C TYR A 223 -9.54 4.26 1.87
N VAL A 224 -9.39 3.35 0.92
CA VAL A 224 -8.25 3.28 0.01
C VAL A 224 -8.76 3.50 -1.41
N GLN A 225 -8.02 4.27 -2.20
CA GLN A 225 -8.23 4.41 -3.62
C GLN A 225 -6.98 3.91 -4.34
N LEU A 226 -7.18 2.95 -5.23
CA LEU A 226 -6.16 2.40 -6.10
C LEU A 226 -6.31 3.07 -7.46
N THR A 227 -5.28 3.76 -7.93
CA THR A 227 -5.32 4.52 -9.18
C THR A 227 -4.26 4.04 -10.14
N THR A 228 -4.65 3.79 -11.38
CA THR A 228 -3.79 3.43 -12.50
C THR A 228 -3.60 4.62 -13.44
N THR A 229 -2.46 4.67 -14.11
CA THR A 229 -2.18 5.69 -15.13
C THR A 229 -2.02 5.03 -16.51
N GLY A 230 -0.89 4.40 -16.79
CA GLY A 230 -0.56 3.81 -18.09
C GLY A 230 -0.72 2.28 -18.19
N THR A 231 -0.84 1.58 -17.07
CA THR A 231 -0.88 0.11 -17.01
C THR A 231 -2.20 -0.36 -16.40
N ALA A 232 -2.77 -1.44 -16.93
CA ALA A 232 -3.96 -2.08 -16.37
C ALA A 232 -3.59 -3.05 -15.25
N PHE A 233 -4.43 -3.11 -14.22
CA PHE A 233 -4.21 -3.90 -13.02
C PHE A 233 -5.39 -4.83 -12.73
N SER A 234 -5.08 -5.99 -12.16
CA SER A 234 -6.04 -6.93 -11.61
C SER A 234 -5.82 -7.00 -10.11
N VAL A 235 -6.78 -6.48 -9.34
CA VAL A 235 -6.71 -6.39 -7.88
C VAL A 235 -7.58 -7.48 -7.28
N ASP A 236 -6.98 -8.32 -6.45
CA ASP A 236 -7.63 -9.42 -5.73
C ASP A 236 -8.14 -8.95 -4.37
N ALA A 237 -7.31 -8.27 -3.58
CA ALA A 237 -7.76 -7.75 -2.30
C ALA A 237 -6.88 -6.63 -1.76
N VAL A 238 -7.46 -5.83 -0.86
CA VAL A 238 -6.70 -4.99 0.09
C VAL A 238 -7.03 -5.44 1.51
N THR A 239 -6.02 -5.85 2.26
CA THR A 239 -6.17 -6.35 3.64
C THR A 239 -5.30 -5.59 4.63
N TYR A 240 -5.66 -5.66 5.90
CA TYR A 240 -4.89 -5.09 7.02
C TYR A 240 -5.08 -5.96 8.27
N PRO A 241 -4.12 -5.98 9.21
CA PRO A 241 -4.24 -6.76 10.42
C PRO A 241 -5.20 -6.06 11.39
N ILE A 242 -6.10 -6.84 12.00
CA ILE A 242 -6.85 -6.45 13.18
C ILE A 242 -6.28 -7.21 14.37
N TYR A 243 -6.02 -6.49 15.45
CA TYR A 243 -5.58 -7.05 16.72
C TYR A 243 -6.76 -7.16 17.68
N THR A 244 -6.93 -8.32 18.28
CA THR A 244 -7.90 -8.53 19.36
C THR A 244 -7.19 -9.14 20.56
N CYS A 245 -7.58 -8.71 21.75
CA CYS A 245 -7.12 -9.33 22.98
C CYS A 245 -8.10 -10.44 23.35
N VAL A 246 -7.58 -11.66 23.50
CA VAL A 246 -8.38 -12.82 23.89
C VAL A 246 -7.93 -13.29 25.27
N THR A 247 -8.89 -13.55 26.15
CA THR A 247 -8.62 -14.12 27.48
C THR A 247 -8.04 -15.51 27.32
N LEU A 248 -6.93 -15.78 28.03
CA LEU A 248 -6.39 -17.13 28.08
C LEU A 248 -7.45 -18.08 28.66
N PRO A 249 -7.69 -19.26 28.06
CA PRO A 249 -8.70 -20.20 28.54
C PRO A 249 -8.53 -20.67 29.99
N ASN A 250 -7.40 -20.39 30.65
CA ASN A 250 -7.25 -20.58 32.09
C ASN A 250 -6.12 -19.69 32.64
N PRO A 251 -6.41 -18.46 33.15
CA PRO A 251 -5.35 -17.52 33.53
C PRO A 251 -4.69 -17.85 34.88
N SER A 252 -5.21 -18.79 35.67
CA SER A 252 -4.61 -19.12 36.97
C SER A 252 -5.16 -20.43 37.54
N CYS A 253 -4.27 -21.40 37.78
CA CYS A 253 -4.58 -22.51 38.66
C CYS A 253 -4.51 -22.05 40.14
N PRO A 254 -5.40 -22.52 41.03
CA PRO A 254 -5.27 -22.31 42.47
C PRO A 254 -3.87 -22.71 43.00
N PRO A 255 -3.41 -22.15 44.12
CA PRO A 255 -2.16 -22.56 44.75
C PRO A 255 -2.09 -24.08 44.96
N GLY A 256 -1.02 -24.71 44.47
CA GLY A 256 -0.84 -26.16 44.50
C GLY A 256 -1.29 -26.91 43.24
N GLN A 257 -1.88 -26.23 42.25
CA GLN A 257 -2.24 -26.82 40.96
C GLN A 257 -1.35 -26.29 39.82
N ARG A 258 -1.16 -27.10 38.77
CA ARG A 258 -0.41 -26.73 37.56
C ARG A 258 -1.33 -26.78 36.36
N SER A 259 -1.26 -25.77 35.50
CA SER A 259 -1.91 -25.79 34.20
C SER A 259 -1.15 -26.75 33.30
N VAL A 260 -1.85 -27.70 32.70
CA VAL A 260 -1.33 -28.66 31.73
C VAL A 260 -2.21 -28.58 30.47
N SER A 261 -1.59 -28.52 29.31
CA SER A 261 -2.29 -28.60 28.02
C SER A 261 -2.10 -29.99 27.42
N PHE A 262 -3.17 -30.54 26.86
CA PHE A 262 -3.15 -31.72 26.01
C PHE A 262 -4.05 -31.49 24.81
N ASP A 263 -3.69 -32.04 23.66
CA ASP A 263 -4.48 -31.90 22.44
C ASP A 263 -5.73 -32.78 22.52
N VAL A 264 -6.88 -32.19 22.22
CA VAL A 264 -8.15 -32.91 22.05
C VAL A 264 -8.62 -32.71 20.62
N GLY A 265 -9.00 -33.81 19.98
CA GLY A 265 -9.50 -33.81 18.61
C GLY A 265 -10.83 -33.11 18.42
N THR A 266 -11.13 -32.73 17.18
CA THR A 266 -12.49 -32.38 16.75
C THR A 266 -13.41 -33.58 16.98
N GLN A 267 -14.55 -33.36 17.63
CA GLN A 267 -15.47 -34.44 18.01
C GLN A 267 -16.34 -34.92 16.85
N SER A 268 -16.53 -34.07 15.83
CA SER A 268 -17.31 -34.38 14.65
C SER A 268 -16.86 -33.54 13.47
N ALA A 269 -16.83 -34.14 12.28
CA ALA A 269 -16.79 -33.41 11.04
C ALA A 269 -18.23 -32.95 10.72
N GLY A 270 -18.40 -31.65 10.49
CA GLY A 270 -19.68 -31.07 10.09
C GLY A 270 -19.99 -31.30 8.61
N THR A 271 -20.91 -30.52 8.07
CA THR A 271 -21.30 -30.63 6.66
C THR A 271 -20.12 -30.30 5.74
N PHE A 272 -19.89 -31.14 4.75
CA PHE A 272 -18.93 -30.89 3.67
C PHE A 272 -19.64 -30.25 2.47
N THR A 273 -18.97 -29.33 1.80
CA THR A 273 -19.32 -28.89 0.44
C THR A 273 -18.20 -29.33 -0.50
N GLY A 274 -18.55 -29.86 -1.67
CA GLY A 274 -17.58 -30.43 -2.62
C GLY A 274 -17.19 -31.89 -2.32
N THR A 275 -16.04 -32.32 -2.83
CA THR A 275 -15.57 -33.70 -2.69
C THR A 275 -14.54 -33.79 -1.56
N VAL A 276 -14.94 -34.47 -0.49
CA VAL A 276 -14.08 -34.77 0.66
C VAL A 276 -13.91 -36.28 0.75
N SER A 277 -12.69 -36.77 0.61
CA SER A 277 -12.37 -38.18 0.80
C SER A 277 -11.77 -38.39 2.19
N ASN A 278 -12.12 -39.52 2.81
CA ASN A 278 -11.67 -39.90 4.16
C ASN A 278 -12.00 -38.85 5.24
N GLY A 279 -13.20 -38.27 5.20
CA GLY A 279 -13.58 -37.16 6.08
C GLY A 279 -13.58 -37.48 7.58
N THR A 280 -13.69 -38.76 7.95
CA THR A 280 -13.61 -39.25 9.33
C THR A 280 -12.20 -39.17 9.92
N ASN A 281 -11.16 -39.20 9.09
CA ASN A 281 -9.76 -39.07 9.52
C ASN A 281 -9.43 -37.66 10.02
N MET A 282 -10.38 -36.73 9.90
CA MET A 282 -10.26 -35.37 10.38
C MET A 282 -10.93 -35.16 11.75
N THR A 283 -11.27 -36.24 12.45
CA THR A 283 -11.84 -36.24 13.82
C THR A 283 -10.94 -37.02 14.77
N GLY A 284 -10.98 -36.69 16.06
CA GLY A 284 -10.11 -37.34 17.06
C GLY A 284 -8.70 -36.75 17.14
N THR A 285 -7.85 -37.33 17.98
CA THR A 285 -6.47 -36.86 18.17
C THR A 285 -5.62 -37.16 16.94
N PRO A 286 -4.57 -36.36 16.64
CA PRO A 286 -3.69 -36.60 15.51
C PRO A 286 -3.12 -38.03 15.53
N ASP A 287 -3.47 -38.85 14.54
CA ASP A 287 -3.09 -40.26 14.41
C ASP A 287 -2.26 -40.54 13.14
N GLY A 288 -2.02 -39.49 12.33
CA GLY A 288 -1.28 -39.58 11.07
C GLY A 288 -2.14 -39.96 9.86
N ALA A 289 -3.43 -40.23 10.03
CA ALA A 289 -4.35 -40.42 8.92
C ALA A 289 -4.78 -39.06 8.34
N VAL A 290 -4.84 -38.95 7.01
CA VAL A 290 -5.20 -37.70 6.33
C VAL A 290 -6.57 -37.79 5.65
N GLY A 291 -7.35 -36.73 5.78
CA GLY A 291 -8.49 -36.44 4.91
C GLY A 291 -8.06 -35.53 3.77
N THR A 292 -8.70 -35.66 2.60
CA THR A 292 -8.37 -34.83 1.42
C THR A 292 -9.57 -34.01 0.99
N LEU A 293 -9.37 -32.71 0.84
CA LEU A 293 -10.32 -31.77 0.25
C LEU A 293 -9.91 -31.49 -1.20
N ALA A 294 -10.82 -31.66 -2.15
CA ALA A 294 -10.60 -31.25 -3.53
C ALA A 294 -10.69 -29.72 -3.68
N VAL A 295 -10.19 -29.19 -4.80
CA VAL A 295 -10.37 -27.77 -5.18
C VAL A 295 -11.83 -27.37 -5.05
N ASN A 296 -12.10 -26.19 -4.48
CA ASN A 296 -13.43 -25.64 -4.19
C ASN A 296 -14.26 -26.43 -3.16
N SER A 297 -13.65 -27.31 -2.36
CA SER A 297 -14.33 -27.99 -1.25
C SER A 297 -14.15 -27.24 0.06
N ALA A 298 -15.15 -27.28 0.94
CA ALA A 298 -15.04 -26.74 2.29
C ALA A 298 -15.49 -27.78 3.33
N SER A 299 -14.85 -27.74 4.50
CA SER A 299 -15.22 -28.53 5.67
C SER A 299 -15.54 -27.58 6.82
N ARG A 300 -16.61 -27.88 7.56
CA ARG A 300 -17.02 -27.11 8.74
C ARG A 300 -16.85 -27.97 9.98
N TRP A 301 -16.28 -27.38 11.04
CA TRP A 301 -15.96 -28.07 12.28
C TRP A 301 -16.79 -27.51 13.43
N THR A 302 -17.25 -28.39 14.30
CA THR A 302 -17.88 -27.98 15.56
C THR A 302 -17.00 -28.41 16.72
N TRP A 303 -16.48 -27.41 17.43
CA TRP A 303 -15.83 -27.61 18.72
C TRP A 303 -16.90 -27.45 19.80
N VAL A 304 -17.22 -28.53 20.51
CA VAL A 304 -18.02 -28.43 21.73
C VAL A 304 -17.06 -27.99 22.84
N ARG A 305 -17.30 -26.83 23.44
CA ARG A 305 -16.60 -26.46 24.68
C ARG A 305 -17.02 -27.46 25.76
N PRO A 306 -16.09 -28.11 26.46
CA PRO A 306 -16.43 -28.84 27.67
C PRO A 306 -17.02 -27.90 28.73
#